data_AF-A0A920M860-F1
#
_entry.id   AF-A0A920M860-F1
#
_cell.length_a   1.000
_cell.length_b   1.000
_cell.length_c   1.000
_cell.angle_alpha   90.00
_cell.angle_beta   90.00
_cell.angle_gamma   90.00
#
_symmetry.space_group_name_H-M   'P 1'
#
loop_
_entity.id
_entity.type
_entity.pdbx_description
1 polymer ?
#
loop_
_entity_poly.entity_id
_entity_poly.type
_entity_poly.pdbx_seq_one_letter_code
_entity_poly.pdbx_strand_id
1 'polypeptide(L)'
;MEKLKGGIPEDDPRNPGVIADNVGDNVGDVAGMGSDIFESYCGSMIATIAIAYTMTEANNGPLMSLPLALASIGLISSIFWYLNCKGSICESTCCSIEDWNNRFPSYFYSFSFWINLYIWIFH
;
A
#
# COMPACT_ATOMS: atom_id res chain seq x y z
N MET A 1 18.00 21.67 -12.28
CA MET A 1 19.29 22.18 -12.83
C MET A 1 19.58 23.66 -12.49
N GLU A 2 18.69 24.38 -11.80
CA GLU A 2 18.85 25.82 -11.49
C GLU A 2 19.59 26.14 -10.18
N LYS A 3 19.54 25.26 -9.17
CA LYS A 3 20.16 25.50 -7.84
C LYS A 3 21.69 25.68 -7.86
N LEU A 4 22.37 25.20 -8.89
CA LEU A 4 23.83 25.20 -8.96
C LEU A 4 24.45 26.52 -9.46
N LYS A 5 23.66 27.47 -9.99
CA LYS A 5 24.23 28.69 -10.62
C LYS A 5 23.95 30.01 -9.90
N GLY A 6 23.06 30.05 -8.91
CA GLY A 6 22.58 31.33 -8.37
C GLY A 6 22.73 31.57 -6.86
N GLY A 7 22.97 30.55 -6.03
CA GLY A 7 22.90 30.72 -4.58
C GLY A 7 21.51 31.16 -4.06
N ILE A 8 20.48 31.01 -4.90
CA ILE A 8 19.09 31.39 -4.62
C ILE A 8 18.39 30.16 -4.02
N PRO A 9 17.58 30.31 -2.95
CA PRO A 9 16.80 29.21 -2.37
C PRO A 9 15.89 28.55 -3.41
N GLU A 10 15.67 27.25 -3.23
CA GLU A 10 14.88 26.37 -4.12
C GLU A 10 13.51 26.95 -4.49
N ASP A 11 12.81 27.48 -3.49
CA ASP A 11 11.44 27.96 -3.63
C ASP A 11 11.35 29.49 -3.63
N ASP A 12 12.25 30.17 -4.34
CA ASP A 12 12.14 31.62 -4.47
C ASP A 12 10.92 31.97 -5.34
N PRO A 13 9.94 32.76 -4.83
CA PRO A 13 8.72 33.12 -5.56
C PRO A 13 8.98 33.94 -6.84
N ARG A 14 10.22 34.38 -7.09
CA ARG A 14 10.63 35.06 -8.33
C ARG A 14 11.07 34.10 -9.42
N ASN A 15 11.31 32.83 -9.10
CA ASN A 15 11.64 31.82 -10.09
C ASN A 15 10.34 31.33 -10.76
N PRO A 16 10.10 31.57 -12.06
CA PRO A 16 8.91 31.04 -12.73
C PRO A 16 8.86 29.50 -12.76
N GLY A 17 9.99 28.82 -12.49
CA GLY A 17 10.09 27.36 -12.41
C GLY A 17 9.43 26.73 -11.18
N VAL A 18 9.24 27.45 -10.06
CA VAL A 18 8.67 26.82 -8.85
C VAL A 18 7.23 26.39 -9.01
N ILE A 19 6.46 27.07 -9.86
CA ILE A 19 5.07 26.67 -10.13
C ILE A 19 5.06 25.33 -10.89
N ALA A 20 6.03 25.12 -11.78
CA ALA A 20 6.16 23.86 -12.50
C ALA A 20 6.70 22.73 -11.61
N ASP A 21 7.62 23.00 -10.68
CA ASP A 21 8.09 22.01 -9.70
C ASP A 21 6.96 21.62 -8.72
N ASN A 22 6.24 22.59 -8.13
CA ASN A 22 5.12 22.28 -7.24
C ASN A 22 3.97 21.53 -7.93
N VAL A 23 3.71 21.82 -9.22
CA VAL A 23 2.76 21.02 -10.02
C VAL A 23 3.37 19.64 -10.35
N GLY A 24 4.67 19.59 -10.65
CA GLY A 24 5.43 18.39 -10.93
C GLY A 24 5.45 17.40 -9.77
N ASP A 25 5.65 17.85 -8.54
CA ASP A 25 5.67 17.01 -7.35
C ASP A 25 4.28 16.40 -7.07
N ASN A 26 3.22 17.20 -7.24
CA ASN A 26 1.86 16.70 -7.08
C ASN A 26 1.46 15.71 -8.20
N VAL A 27 1.93 15.93 -9.43
CA VAL A 27 1.57 15.07 -10.57
C VAL A 27 2.48 13.82 -10.64
N GLY A 28 3.76 13.96 -10.36
CA GLY A 28 4.75 12.89 -10.41
C GLY A 28 4.72 12.02 -9.16
N ASP A 29 4.91 12.63 -8.00
CA ASP A 29 5.12 11.87 -6.76
C ASP A 29 3.82 11.34 -6.18
N VAL A 30 2.70 12.06 -6.36
CA VAL A 30 1.40 11.59 -5.85
C VAL A 30 0.66 10.77 -6.89
N ALA A 31 0.45 11.30 -8.09
CA ALA A 31 -0.34 10.58 -9.11
C ALA A 31 0.45 9.44 -9.78
N GLY A 32 1.75 9.65 -10.05
CA GLY A 32 2.62 8.64 -10.64
C GLY A 32 2.88 7.47 -9.69
N MET A 33 3.30 7.74 -8.46
CA MET A 33 3.54 6.69 -7.46
C MET A 33 2.26 5.89 -7.17
N GLY A 34 1.10 6.56 -7.07
CA GLY A 34 -0.19 5.91 -6.85
C GLY A 34 -0.60 4.96 -7.99
N SER A 35 -0.29 5.33 -9.24
CA SER A 35 -0.55 4.47 -10.41
C SER A 35 0.36 3.25 -10.45
N ASP A 36 1.64 3.44 -10.13
CA ASP A 36 2.65 2.37 -10.16
C ASP A 36 2.34 1.27 -9.11
N ILE A 37 1.96 1.68 -7.89
CA ILE A 37 1.53 0.73 -6.87
C ILE A 37 0.21 0.02 -7.24
N PHE A 38 -0.70 0.70 -7.96
CA PHE A 38 -1.97 0.09 -8.37
C PHE A 38 -1.78 -0.97 -9.45
N GLU A 39 -0.94 -0.68 -10.46
CA GLU A 39 -0.65 -1.62 -11.54
C GLU A 39 0.00 -2.91 -11.00
N SER A 40 1.01 -2.77 -10.15
CA SER A 40 1.68 -3.92 -9.53
C SER A 40 0.77 -4.70 -8.57
N TYR A 41 -0.09 -4.01 -7.81
CA TYR A 41 -1.08 -4.64 -6.92
C TYR A 41 -2.12 -5.46 -7.70
N CYS A 42 -2.77 -4.86 -8.71
CA CYS A 42 -3.73 -5.57 -9.56
C CYS A 42 -3.07 -6.70 -10.36
N GLY A 43 -1.88 -6.47 -10.91
CA GLY A 43 -1.11 -7.47 -11.65
C GLY A 43 -0.82 -8.71 -10.80
N SER A 44 -0.40 -8.54 -9.54
CA SER A 44 -0.12 -9.65 -8.62
C SER A 44 -1.36 -10.50 -8.30
N MET A 45 -2.53 -9.87 -8.14
CA MET A 45 -3.79 -10.59 -7.91
C MET A 45 -4.22 -11.39 -9.13
N ILE A 46 -4.23 -10.75 -10.30
CA ILE A 46 -4.65 -11.40 -11.55
C ILE A 46 -3.73 -12.58 -11.86
N ALA A 47 -2.41 -12.41 -11.66
CA ALA A 47 -1.44 -13.50 -11.84
C ALA A 47 -1.73 -14.68 -10.90
N THR A 48 -2.03 -14.42 -9.62
CA THR A 48 -2.34 -15.47 -8.65
C THR A 48 -3.64 -16.21 -8.98
N ILE A 49 -4.67 -15.49 -9.42
CA ILE A 49 -5.95 -16.07 -9.87
C ILE A 49 -5.74 -16.91 -11.13
N ALA A 50 -4.95 -16.42 -12.10
CA ALA A 50 -4.65 -17.13 -13.33
C ALA A 50 -3.92 -18.46 -13.06
N ILE A 51 -2.95 -18.47 -12.15
CA ILE A 51 -2.27 -19.70 -11.71
C ILE A 51 -3.28 -20.65 -11.08
N ALA A 52 -4.08 -20.18 -10.11
CA ALA A 52 -5.10 -21.00 -9.44
C ALA A 52 -6.13 -21.59 -10.42
N TYR A 53 -6.48 -20.87 -11.48
CA TYR A 53 -7.37 -21.36 -12.53
C TYR A 53 -6.76 -22.53 -13.34
N THR A 54 -5.45 -22.50 -13.58
CA THR A 54 -4.75 -23.55 -14.36
C THR A 54 -4.41 -24.81 -13.56
N MET A 55 -4.55 -24.79 -12.23
CA MET A 55 -4.34 -25.98 -11.41
C MET A 55 -5.50 -26.98 -11.63
N THR A 56 -5.22 -28.27 -11.80
CA THR A 56 -6.25 -29.31 -12.04
C THR A 56 -6.65 -30.03 -10.76
N GLU A 57 -6.95 -29.28 -9.69
CA GLU A 57 -7.51 -29.86 -8.46
C GLU A 57 -9.04 -29.77 -8.48
N ALA A 58 -9.73 -30.78 -7.92
CA ALA A 58 -11.20 -30.89 -7.98
C ALA A 58 -11.96 -29.77 -7.23
N ASN A 59 -11.25 -28.89 -6.50
CA ASN A 59 -11.80 -27.79 -5.71
C ASN A 59 -10.92 -26.52 -5.81
N ASN A 60 -10.88 -25.87 -6.99
CA ASN A 60 -10.11 -24.62 -7.18
C ASN A 60 -10.82 -23.33 -6.75
N GLY A 61 -12.13 -23.38 -6.52
CA GLY A 61 -12.92 -22.20 -6.10
C GLY A 61 -12.33 -21.43 -4.89
N PRO A 62 -11.88 -22.11 -3.82
CA PRO A 62 -11.25 -21.46 -2.68
C PRO A 62 -9.93 -20.77 -3.04
N LEU A 63 -9.09 -21.42 -3.87
CA LEU A 63 -7.78 -20.91 -4.29
C LEU A 63 -7.89 -19.63 -5.12
N MET A 64 -8.91 -19.53 -5.99
CA MET A 64 -9.17 -18.34 -6.79
C MET A 64 -9.67 -17.16 -5.94
N SER A 65 -10.44 -17.43 -4.88
CA SER A 65 -10.96 -16.40 -3.97
C SER A 65 -9.92 -15.87 -2.97
N LEU A 66 -8.84 -16.63 -2.75
CA LEU A 66 -7.81 -16.36 -1.76
C LEU A 66 -7.12 -15.00 -1.93
N PRO A 67 -6.62 -14.58 -3.12
CA PRO A 67 -6.02 -13.25 -3.28
C PRO A 67 -6.99 -12.10 -3.03
N LEU A 68 -8.29 -12.26 -3.36
CA LEU A 68 -9.34 -11.25 -3.11
C LEU A 68 -9.67 -11.13 -1.62
N ALA A 69 -9.80 -12.26 -0.92
CA ALA A 69 -10.02 -12.27 0.52
C ALA A 69 -8.82 -11.63 1.25
N LEU A 70 -7.60 -11.98 0.84
CA LEU A 70 -6.37 -11.43 1.39
C LEU A 70 -6.28 -9.90 1.22
N ALA A 71 -6.58 -9.42 0.01
CA ALA A 71 -6.65 -8.00 -0.31
C ALA A 71 -7.65 -7.24 0.57
N SER A 72 -8.86 -7.79 0.71
CA SER A 72 -9.96 -7.19 1.48
C SER A 72 -9.60 -7.02 2.96
N ILE A 73 -9.00 -8.04 3.56
CA ILE A 73 -8.56 -8.02 4.96
C ILE A 73 -7.42 -7.00 5.16
N GLY A 74 -6.46 -6.95 4.23
CA GLY A 74 -5.38 -5.96 4.26
C GLY A 74 -5.88 -4.52 4.22
N LEU A 75 -6.91 -4.23 3.40
CA LEU A 75 -7.55 -2.92 3.35
C LEU A 75 -8.25 -2.57 4.67
N ILE A 76 -9.01 -3.51 5.25
CA ILE A 76 -9.68 -3.30 6.54
C ILE A 76 -8.67 -3.02 7.66
N SER A 77 -7.57 -3.78 7.71
CA SER A 77 -6.49 -3.58 8.67
C SER A 77 -5.85 -2.18 8.50
N SER A 78 -5.63 -1.75 7.26
CA SER A 78 -5.06 -0.43 6.95
C SER A 78 -5.97 0.72 7.37
N ILE A 79 -7.29 0.58 7.16
CA ILE A 79 -8.29 1.56 7.62
C ILE A 79 -8.30 1.63 9.14
N PHE A 80 -8.32 0.48 9.82
CA PHE A 80 -8.30 0.43 11.27
C PHE A 80 -7.05 1.11 11.84
N TRP A 81 -5.88 0.82 11.25
CA TRP A 81 -4.63 1.49 11.62
C TRP A 81 -4.68 3.00 11.42
N TYR A 82 -5.09 3.48 10.24
CA TYR A 82 -5.19 4.90 9.93
C TYR A 82 -6.09 5.66 10.92
N LEU A 83 -7.23 5.06 11.31
CA LEU A 83 -8.13 5.65 12.29
C LEU A 83 -7.51 5.76 13.69
N ASN A 84 -6.69 4.78 14.08
CA ASN A 84 -5.95 4.83 15.35
C ASN A 84 -4.78 5.83 15.32
N CYS A 85 -4.16 6.04 14.15
CA CYS A 85 -3.03 6.97 13.99
C CYS A 85 -3.42 8.45 13.94
N LYS A 86 -4.65 8.79 13.57
CA LYS A 86 -5.10 10.20 13.50
C LYS A 86 -4.97 10.98 14.82
N GLY A 87 -4.82 10.29 15.95
CA GLY A 87 -4.58 10.92 17.27
C GLY A 87 -3.11 11.29 17.55
N SER A 88 -2.16 10.79 16.75
CA SER A 88 -0.73 11.00 16.93
C SER A 88 -0.19 11.85 15.77
N ILE A 89 -0.06 13.16 15.98
CA ILE A 89 0.64 14.05 15.06
C ILE A 89 2.14 13.77 15.23
N CYS A 90 2.59 12.61 14.75
CA CYS A 90 4.00 12.30 14.67
C CYS A 90 4.52 12.81 13.33
N GLU A 91 5.25 13.90 13.42
CA GLU A 91 6.04 14.51 12.35
C GLU A 91 7.25 13.61 12.06
N SER A 92 7.01 12.40 11.54
CA SER A 92 7.96 11.48 10.89
C SER A 92 7.30 10.11 10.68
N THR A 93 7.13 9.71 9.43
CA THR A 93 6.69 8.35 9.00
C THR A 93 7.49 7.21 9.69
N CYS A 94 8.70 7.48 10.17
CA CYS A 94 9.56 6.53 10.88
C CYS A 94 9.01 6.08 12.23
N CYS A 95 8.31 6.93 13.00
CA CYS A 95 7.80 6.58 14.33
C CYS A 95 6.58 5.65 14.25
N SER A 96 5.78 5.76 13.18
CA SER A 96 4.68 4.83 12.91
C SER A 96 5.15 3.44 12.47
N ILE A 97 6.33 3.31 11.85
CA ILE A 97 6.85 2.00 11.41
C ILE A 97 7.25 1.13 12.60
N GLU A 98 7.84 1.71 13.65
CA GLU A 98 8.25 0.98 14.86
C GLU A 98 7.02 0.57 15.69
N ASP A 99 6.03 1.46 15.78
CA ASP A 99 4.76 1.19 16.46
C ASP A 99 3.91 0.16 15.69
N TRP A 100 3.99 0.17 14.36
CA TRP A 100 3.50 -0.93 13.53
C TRP A 100 4.27 -2.19 13.84
N ASN A 101 5.60 -2.21 13.80
CA ASN A 101 6.38 -3.42 14.01
C ASN A 101 6.11 -4.08 15.37
N ASN A 102 5.77 -3.29 16.40
CA ASN A 102 5.38 -3.76 17.72
C ASN A 102 3.93 -4.25 17.81
N ARG A 103 2.97 -3.66 17.06
CA ARG A 103 1.56 -4.10 17.03
C ARG A 103 1.25 -5.12 15.93
N PHE A 104 2.06 -5.20 14.89
CA PHE A 104 1.93 -6.08 13.73
C PHE A 104 1.84 -7.55 14.13
N PRO A 105 2.59 -8.08 15.14
CA PRO A 105 2.45 -9.45 15.58
C PRO A 105 1.02 -9.79 16.01
N SER A 106 0.37 -8.91 16.77
CA SER A 106 -1.01 -9.13 17.23
C SER A 106 -2.03 -9.15 16.08
N TYR A 107 -1.87 -8.29 15.08
CA TYR A 107 -2.67 -8.31 13.85
C TYR A 107 -2.34 -9.53 12.97
N PHE A 108 -1.09 -9.97 12.94
CA PHE A 108 -0.64 -11.16 12.21
C PHE A 108 -1.17 -12.46 12.84
N TYR A 109 -1.29 -12.53 14.17
CA TYR A 109 -1.96 -13.64 14.85
C TYR A 109 -3.46 -13.67 14.57
N SER A 110 -4.12 -12.50 14.50
CA SER A 110 -5.52 -12.41 14.07
C SER A 110 -5.67 -12.82 12.61
N PHE A 111 -4.79 -12.37 11.74
CA PHE A 111 -4.70 -12.74 10.32
C PHE A 111 -4.51 -14.26 10.13
N SER A 112 -3.59 -14.87 10.89
CA SER A 112 -3.34 -16.31 10.85
C SER A 112 -4.55 -17.11 11.34
N PHE A 113 -5.26 -16.62 12.37
CA PHE A 113 -6.51 -17.22 12.83
C PHE A 113 -7.60 -17.19 11.75
N TRP A 114 -7.78 -16.06 11.05
CA TRP A 114 -8.78 -15.92 9.98
C TRP A 114 -8.42 -16.70 8.71
N ILE A 115 -7.14 -16.79 8.35
CA ILE A 115 -6.69 -17.64 7.24
C ILE A 115 -6.91 -19.11 7.54
N ASN A 116 -6.62 -19.54 8.77
CA ASN A 116 -6.90 -20.91 9.20
C ASN A 116 -8.41 -21.18 9.23
N LEU A 117 -9.23 -20.20 9.63
CA LEU A 117 -10.69 -20.31 9.56
C LEU A 117 -11.20 -20.38 8.11
N TYR A 118 -10.64 -19.60 7.20
CA TYR A 118 -10.98 -19.64 5.77
C TYR A 118 -10.61 -21.00 5.17
N ILE A 119 -9.41 -21.49 5.44
CA ILE A 119 -8.97 -22.83 5.00
C ILE A 119 -9.86 -23.92 5.61
N TRP A 120 -10.29 -23.79 6.87
CA TRP A 120 -11.16 -24.76 7.55
C TRP A 120 -12.62 -24.73 7.05
N ILE A 121 -13.12 -23.59 6.59
CA ILE A 121 -14.47 -23.46 6.00
C ILE A 121 -14.53 -24.04 4.58
N PHE A 122 -13.41 -24.01 3.84
CA PHE A 122 -13.34 -24.37 2.43
C PHE A 122 -12.65 -25.72 2.14
N HIS A 123 -12.38 -26.53 3.17
CA HIS A 123 -11.87 -27.92 3.10
C HIS A 123 -12.85 -28.89 3.76
#